data_AF-A0A7Y2YTA2-F1
#
_entry.id   AF-A0A7Y2YTA2-F1
#
_cell.length_a   1.000
_cell.length_b   1.000
_cell.length_c   1.000
_cell.angle_alpha   90.00
_cell.angle_beta   90.00
_cell.angle_gamma   90.00
#
_symmetry.space_group_name_H-M   'P 1'
#
loop_
_entity.id
_entity.type
_entity.pdbx_description
1 polymer ?
#
loop_
_entity_poly.entity_id
_entity_poly.type
_entity_poly.pdbx_seq_one_letter_code
_entity_poly.pdbx_strand_id
1 'polypeptide(L)'
;MIRFHYHTAQRDIPRLEVKKGETLVHAYSDTSIEELIEWGRSHGLRAEWIDRRNALPHYDLFGESVAWAGTGVTRAELVADLRTWRARKQR
;
A
#
# COMPACT_ATOMS: atom_id res chain seq x y z
N MET A 1 -2.77 -8.93 8.47
CA MET A 1 -4.01 -8.56 7.76
C MET A 1 -3.68 -7.53 6.70
N ILE A 2 -4.31 -7.63 5.53
CA ILE A 2 -4.23 -6.59 4.50
C ILE A 2 -4.96 -5.34 4.96
N ARG A 3 -4.29 -4.20 4.85
CA ARG A 3 -4.77 -2.88 5.24
C ARG A 3 -4.56 -1.89 4.11
N PHE A 4 -5.37 -0.84 4.12
CA PHE A 4 -5.42 0.15 3.04
C PHE A 4 -5.23 1.55 3.60
N HIS A 5 -4.31 2.32 3.02
CA HIS A 5 -4.16 3.74 3.34
C HIS A 5 -4.45 4.58 2.11
N TYR A 6 -5.54 5.34 2.15
CA TYR A 6 -5.96 6.24 1.09
C TYR A 6 -5.22 7.56 1.21
N HIS A 7 -4.72 8.05 0.08
CA HIS A 7 -4.17 9.38 -0.05
C HIS A 7 -4.40 9.92 -1.47
N THR A 8 -4.00 11.16 -1.71
CA THR A 8 -4.10 11.78 -3.03
C THR A 8 -2.73 12.00 -3.64
N ALA A 9 -2.65 11.84 -4.96
CA ALA A 9 -1.47 12.16 -5.73
C ALA A 9 -1.12 13.66 -5.57
N GLN A 10 0.07 13.95 -5.05
CA GLN A 10 0.51 15.34 -4.81
C GLN A 10 0.98 16.06 -6.08
N ARG A 11 1.24 15.29 -7.14
CA ARG A 11 1.71 15.73 -8.45
C ARG A 11 1.28 14.73 -9.51
N ASP A 12 1.38 15.11 -10.77
CA ASP A 12 1.20 14.19 -11.89
C ASP A 12 2.28 13.10 -11.88
N ILE A 13 1.87 11.87 -12.19
CA ILE A 13 2.73 10.70 -12.31
C ILE A 13 2.50 10.09 -13.70
N PRO A 14 3.10 10.66 -14.77
CA PRO A 14 2.79 10.27 -16.15
C PRO A 14 2.98 8.79 -16.46
N ARG A 15 4.00 8.16 -15.85
CA ARG A 15 4.29 6.72 -16.01
C ARG A 15 3.20 5.78 -15.49
N LEU A 16 2.28 6.28 -14.65
CA LEU A 16 1.11 5.55 -14.16
C LEU A 16 -0.20 6.16 -14.69
N GLU A 17 -0.10 7.16 -15.55
CA GLU A 17 -1.24 7.96 -16.04
C GLU A 17 -2.07 8.62 -14.93
N VAL A 18 -1.50 8.77 -13.73
CA VAL A 18 -2.16 9.39 -12.58
C VAL A 18 -1.96 10.90 -12.59
N LYS A 19 -3.05 11.64 -12.38
CA LYS A 19 -3.08 13.11 -12.24
C LYS A 19 -3.03 13.54 -10.78
N LYS A 20 -2.50 14.74 -10.54
CA LYS A 20 -2.58 15.38 -9.23
C LYS A 20 -4.04 15.41 -8.73
N GLY A 21 -4.23 15.02 -7.48
CA GLY A 21 -5.54 14.98 -6.83
C GLY A 21 -6.28 13.65 -6.96
N GLU A 22 -5.84 12.75 -7.86
CA GLU A 22 -6.42 11.42 -7.95
C GLU A 22 -6.12 10.56 -6.74
N THR A 23 -7.02 9.61 -6.48
CA THR A 23 -6.93 8.70 -5.34
C THR A 23 -5.86 7.65 -5.60
N LEU A 24 -5.00 7.47 -4.59
CA LEU A 24 -4.02 6.42 -4.49
C LEU A 24 -4.27 5.64 -3.20
N VAL A 25 -4.04 4.35 -3.24
CA VAL A 25 -4.15 3.50 -2.06
C VAL A 25 -2.87 2.70 -1.88
N HIS A 26 -2.24 2.83 -0.73
CA HIS A 26 -1.22 1.88 -0.33
C HIS A 26 -1.93 0.64 0.26
N ALA A 27 -1.84 -0.49 -0.43
CA ALA A 27 -2.23 -1.79 0.11
C ALA A 27 -1.00 -2.46 0.74
N TYR A 28 -1.06 -2.75 2.04
CA TYR A 28 0.05 -3.33 2.80
C TYR A 28 -0.44 -4.40 3.77
N SER A 29 0.47 -5.19 4.33
CA SER A 29 0.15 -6.05 5.48
C SER A 29 0.80 -5.50 6.74
N ASP A 30 0.06 -5.50 7.84
CA ASP A 30 0.58 -5.21 9.19
C ASP A 30 1.28 -6.43 9.83
N THR A 31 1.24 -7.58 9.16
CA THR A 31 1.70 -8.87 9.69
C THR A 31 2.94 -9.36 8.96
N SER A 32 2.86 -9.63 7.65
CA SER A 32 3.98 -10.19 6.88
C SER A 32 3.93 -9.85 5.39
N ILE A 33 5.08 -9.95 4.72
CA ILE A 33 5.17 -9.68 3.28
C ILE A 33 4.55 -10.81 2.45
N GLU A 34 4.54 -12.03 2.97
CA GLU A 34 3.96 -13.21 2.32
C GLU A 34 2.45 -13.03 2.13
N GLU A 35 1.75 -12.54 3.15
CA GLU A 35 0.33 -12.22 3.07
C GLU A 35 0.05 -11.16 1.99
N LEU A 36 0.89 -10.13 1.91
CA LEU A 36 0.79 -9.10 0.88
C LEU A 36 1.01 -9.68 -0.53
N ILE A 37 1.98 -10.59 -0.69
CA ILE A 37 2.25 -11.26 -1.97
C ILE A 37 1.06 -12.12 -2.39
N GLU A 38 0.48 -12.89 -1.47
CA GLU A 38 -0.69 -13.73 -1.72
C GLU A 38 -1.91 -12.89 -2.13
N TRP A 39 -2.18 -11.81 -1.40
CA TRP A 39 -3.24 -10.88 -1.77
C TRP A 39 -2.99 -10.25 -3.14
N GLY A 40 -1.77 -9.80 -3.41
CA GLY A 40 -1.39 -9.25 -4.71
C GLY A 40 -1.60 -10.24 -5.84
N ARG A 41 -1.19 -11.50 -5.66
CA ARG A 41 -1.36 -12.57 -6.64
C ARG A 41 -2.83 -12.83 -6.96
N SER A 42 -3.74 -12.75 -5.98
CA SER A 42 -5.18 -12.90 -6.22
C SER A 42 -5.77 -11.80 -7.12
N HIS A 43 -5.11 -10.65 -7.19
CA HIS A 43 -5.48 -9.51 -8.05
C HIS A 43 -4.57 -9.37 -9.29
N GLY A 44 -3.72 -10.38 -9.57
CA GLY A 44 -2.80 -10.35 -10.72
C GLY A 44 -1.58 -9.43 -10.55
N LEU A 45 -1.30 -8.93 -9.35
CA LEU A 45 -0.13 -8.11 -9.04
C LEU A 45 1.13 -8.99 -8.90
N ARG A 46 2.26 -8.51 -9.43
CA ARG A 46 3.57 -9.16 -9.33
C ARG A 46 4.27 -8.76 -8.04
N ALA A 47 4.89 -9.71 -7.34
CA ALA A 47 5.62 -9.46 -6.10
C ALA A 47 6.74 -8.39 -6.22
N GLU A 48 7.32 -8.22 -7.42
CA GLU A 48 8.33 -7.19 -7.70
C GLU A 48 7.78 -5.76 -7.71
N TRP A 49 6.46 -5.58 -7.81
CA TRP A 49 5.80 -4.28 -7.76
C TRP A 49 5.62 -3.76 -6.32
N ILE A 50 5.98 -4.55 -5.30
CA ILE A 50 5.96 -4.11 -3.91
C ILE A 50 7.05 -3.05 -3.70
N ASP A 51 6.68 -1.81 -3.35
CA ASP A 51 7.63 -0.80 -2.91
C ASP A 51 8.08 -1.11 -1.47
N ARG A 52 9.39 -1.19 -1.26
CA ARG A 52 10.05 -1.48 0.03
C ARG A 52 10.93 -0.34 0.54
N ARG A 53 11.00 0.80 -0.17
CA ARG A 53 12.06 1.80 0.03
C ARG A 53 11.81 2.74 1.20
N ASN A 54 10.56 3.20 1.39
CA ASN A 54 10.29 4.36 2.26
C ASN A 54 9.32 4.10 3.42
N ALA A 55 8.60 2.98 3.41
CA ALA A 55 7.54 2.70 4.37
C ALA A 55 7.41 1.19 4.64
N LEU A 56 6.27 0.80 5.25
CA LEU A 56 5.77 -0.56 5.17
C LEU A 56 5.77 -1.02 3.70
N PRO A 57 6.21 -2.26 3.39
CA PRO A 57 6.07 -2.83 2.07
C PRO A 57 4.62 -2.74 1.60
N HIS A 58 4.38 -2.19 0.41
CA HIS A 58 3.03 -1.96 -0.11
C HIS A 58 2.96 -2.05 -1.62
N TYR A 59 1.77 -2.30 -2.13
CA TYR A 59 1.40 -2.00 -3.51
C TYR A 59 0.75 -0.62 -3.59
N ASP A 60 1.02 0.09 -4.68
CA ASP A 60 0.26 1.27 -5.08
C ASP A 60 -0.93 0.84 -5.93
N LEU A 61 -2.15 1.11 -5.44
CA LEU A 61 -3.38 0.98 -6.22
C LEU A 61 -3.83 2.36 -6.69
N PHE A 62 -4.24 2.44 -7.95
CA PHE A 62 -4.66 3.64 -8.67
C PHE A 62 -5.63 3.28 -9.81
N GLY A 63 -6.42 4.24 -10.26
CA GLY A 63 -7.45 4.00 -11.28
C GLY A 63 -8.41 2.88 -10.86
N GLU A 64 -8.66 1.92 -11.74
CA GLU A 64 -9.61 0.81 -11.50
C GLU A 64 -9.19 -0.11 -10.34
N SER A 65 -7.89 -0.25 -10.08
CA SER A 65 -7.38 -1.11 -8.99
C SER A 65 -7.73 -0.58 -7.59
N VAL A 66 -8.13 0.68 -7.47
CA VAL A 66 -8.65 1.25 -6.19
C VAL A 66 -9.89 0.48 -5.72
N ALA A 67 -10.68 -0.08 -6.64
CA ALA A 67 -11.87 -0.87 -6.30
C ALA A 67 -11.54 -2.19 -5.57
N TRP A 68 -10.29 -2.64 -5.59
CA TRP A 68 -9.85 -3.83 -4.84
C TRP A 68 -9.57 -3.52 -3.36
N ALA A 69 -9.47 -2.24 -3.01
CA ALA A 69 -9.24 -1.81 -1.63
C ALA A 69 -10.53 -1.91 -0.81
N GLY A 70 -10.38 -2.38 0.43
CA GLY A 70 -11.42 -2.32 1.45
C GLY A 70 -11.37 -1.04 2.26
N THR A 71 -11.98 -1.05 3.45
CA THR A 71 -11.98 0.10 4.36
C THR A 71 -10.57 0.58 4.67
N GLY A 72 -10.36 1.88 4.50
CA GLY A 72 -9.10 2.53 4.82
C GLY A 72 -8.84 2.62 6.32
N VAL A 73 -7.58 2.49 6.71
CA VAL A 73 -7.13 2.77 8.08
C VAL A 73 -7.15 4.27 8.35
N THR A 74 -7.37 4.62 9.60
CA THR A 74 -7.12 5.97 10.09
C THR A 74 -5.63 6.28 10.12
N ARG A 75 -5.30 7.57 10.18
CA ARG A 75 -3.91 8.02 10.35
C ARG A 75 -3.26 7.47 11.64
N ALA A 76 -4.03 7.34 12.71
CA ALA A 76 -3.52 6.83 13.99
C ALA A 76 -3.12 5.35 13.88
N GLU A 77 -3.95 4.54 13.24
CA GLU A 77 -3.68 3.13 12.97
C GLU A 77 -2.46 2.96 12.05
N LEU A 78 -2.39 3.70 10.93
CA LEU A 78 -1.22 3.65 10.04
C LEU A 78 0.09 3.95 10.79
N VAL A 79 0.08 4.95 11.68
CA VAL A 79 1.25 5.30 12.49
C VAL A 79 1.62 4.15 13.45
N ALA A 80 0.64 3.47 14.04
CA ALA A 80 0.87 2.31 14.90
C ALA A 80 1.50 1.14 14.12
N ASP A 81 1.00 0.86 12.91
CA ASP A 81 1.50 -0.22 12.05
C ASP A 81 2.95 0.06 11.62
N LEU A 82 3.24 1.30 11.20
CA LEU A 82 4.60 1.71 10.83
C LEU A 82 5.59 1.57 11.99
N ARG A 83 5.17 1.91 13.21
CA ARG A 83 6.01 1.76 14.42
C ARG A 83 6.30 0.29 14.69
N THR A 84 5.26 -0.56 14.63
CA THR A 84 5.38 -2.00 14.84
C THR A 84 6.34 -2.63 13.82
N TRP A 85 6.19 -2.29 12.54
CA TRP A 85 7.08 -2.79 11.48
C TRP A 85 8.54 -2.39 11.69
N ARG A 86 8.79 -1.11 12.00
CA ARG A 86 10.14 -0.60 12.26
C ARG A 86 10.79 -1.25 13.48
N ALA A 87 10.01 -1.62 14.49
CA ALA A 87 10.51 -2.35 15.65
C ALA A 87 10.92 -3.79 15.30
N ARG A 88 10.18 -4.45 14.40
CA ARG A 88 10.52 -5.80 13.90
C ARG A 88 11.80 -5.82 13.07
N LYS A 89 12.02 -4.81 12.22
CA LYS A 89 13.21 -4.72 11.33
C LYS A 89 14.54 -4.47 12.08
N GLN A 90 14.49 -4.00 13.32
CA GLN A 90 15.68 -3.72 14.14
C GLN A 90 16.15 -4.91 14.99
N ARG A 91 15.46 -6.06 14.88
CA ARG A 91 15.85 -7.33 15.49
C ARG A 91 16.49 -8.21 14.43
#